data_AF-A0A822CZD5-F1
#
_entry.id   AF-A0A822CZD5-F1
#
_cell.length_a   1.000
_cell.length_b   1.000
_cell.length_c   1.000
_cell.angle_alpha   90.00
_cell.angle_beta   90.00
_cell.angle_gamma   90.00
#
_symmetry.space_group_name_H-M   'P 1'
#
loop_
_entity.id
_entity.type
_entity.pdbx_description
1 polymer ?
#
loop_
_entity_poly.entity_id
_entity_poly.type
_entity_poly.pdbx_seq_one_letter_code
_entity_poly.pdbx_strand_id
1 'polypeptide(L)'
;MSDESHDIRMLNDVCQLSLGIEDIHGHMHIFIRRNTNVPTQTELCTIFTNAYAYQTTAIIRIYEGEHTLTKYNTFLGEFSLPGLSNNFASQTLEIGIRMDVDKYGILRINAEEMRSGAKASFTIDWSRQKKFTRDEFRQHIQYVHSDPNFTAKS
;
A
#
# COMPACT_ATOMS: atom_id res chain seq x y z
N MET A 1 46.54 15.85 7.44
CA MET A 1 45.33 15.05 7.76
C MET A 1 44.16 15.99 7.75
N SER A 2 43.62 16.27 6.57
CA SER A 2 42.36 17.00 6.40
C SER A 2 41.35 15.96 5.95
N ASP A 3 40.70 15.34 6.92
CA ASP A 3 39.59 14.44 6.67
C ASP A 3 38.43 15.33 6.21
N GLU A 4 38.32 15.50 4.89
CA GLU A 4 37.14 16.05 4.26
C GLU A 4 36.00 15.13 4.65
N SER A 5 35.27 15.56 5.68
CA SER A 5 33.99 15.02 6.07
C SER A 5 33.10 15.16 4.84
N HIS A 6 33.07 14.10 4.03
CA HIS A 6 32.01 13.84 3.08
C HIS A 6 30.76 13.71 3.94
N ASP A 7 30.15 14.86 4.21
CA ASP A 7 28.77 15.00 4.62
C ASP A 7 27.97 14.51 3.41
N ILE A 8 27.99 13.19 3.21
CA ILE A 8 27.02 12.48 2.40
C ILE A 8 25.72 12.76 3.13
N ARG A 9 25.11 13.91 2.79
CA ARG A 9 23.69 14.13 2.96
C ARG A 9 23.05 12.96 2.25
N MET A 10 22.81 11.89 3.00
CA MET A 10 21.83 10.89 2.63
C MET A 10 20.57 11.72 2.43
N LEU A 11 20.21 11.99 1.17
CA LEU A 11 18.85 12.38 0.88
C LEU A 11 18.03 11.18 1.31
N ASN A 12 17.53 11.22 2.54
CA ASN A 12 16.53 10.29 3.01
C ASN A 12 15.27 10.59 2.19
N ASP A 13 15.15 9.92 1.04
CA ASP A 13 13.90 9.88 0.32
C ASP A 13 12.89 9.15 1.23
N VAL A 14 11.79 9.83 1.51
CA VAL A 14 10.71 9.34 2.38
C VAL A 14 9.43 9.21 1.57
N CYS A 15 8.60 8.22 1.90
CA CYS A 15 7.26 8.10 1.33
C CYS A 15 6.42 9.34 1.71
N GLN A 16 5.90 10.09 0.74
CA GLN A 16 5.15 11.32 1.06
C GLN A 16 3.75 11.02 1.64
N LEU A 17 3.12 9.97 1.14
CA LEU A 17 1.81 9.48 1.58
C LEU A 17 1.91 8.00 1.95
N SER A 18 0.91 7.52 2.66
CA SER A 18 0.80 6.10 2.98
C SER A 18 0.37 5.29 1.76
N LEU A 19 0.96 4.11 1.62
CA LEU A 19 0.63 3.14 0.59
C LEU A 19 -0.12 1.99 1.22
N GLY A 20 -1.17 1.55 0.53
CA GLY A 20 -2.05 0.51 1.03
C GLY A 20 -2.84 -0.17 -0.07
N ILE A 21 -3.70 -1.08 0.37
CA ILE A 21 -4.64 -1.80 -0.48
C ILE A 21 -6.06 -1.63 0.02
N GLU A 22 -7.00 -1.90 -0.86
CA GLU A 22 -8.43 -1.93 -0.55
C GLU A 22 -8.85 -3.28 0.06
N ASP A 23 -9.69 -3.24 1.10
CA ASP A 23 -10.45 -4.40 1.56
C ASP A 23 -11.81 -4.53 0.85
N ILE A 24 -12.54 -5.61 1.15
CA ILE A 24 -13.86 -5.85 0.57
C ILE A 24 -14.91 -4.80 0.94
N HIS A 25 -14.69 -3.99 1.98
CA HIS A 25 -15.60 -2.95 2.45
C HIS A 25 -15.25 -1.56 1.90
N GLY A 26 -14.20 -1.44 1.09
CA GLY A 26 -13.71 -0.16 0.56
C GLY A 26 -12.87 0.64 1.56
N HIS A 27 -12.34 -0.01 2.60
CA HIS A 27 -11.42 0.56 3.56
C HIS A 27 -9.97 0.39 3.10
N MET A 28 -9.14 1.40 3.39
CA MET A 28 -7.71 1.37 3.11
C MET A 28 -6.95 0.65 4.23
N HIS A 29 -6.30 -0.45 3.89
CA HIS A 29 -5.33 -1.11 4.74
C HIS A 29 -3.93 -0.59 4.41
N ILE A 30 -3.34 0.15 5.34
CA ILE A 30 -2.03 0.79 5.18
C ILE A 30 -0.92 -0.22 5.47
N PHE A 31 0.02 -0.34 4.53
CA PHE A 31 1.22 -1.18 4.65
C PHE A 31 2.44 -0.33 4.93
N ILE A 32 2.68 0.68 4.08
CA ILE A 32 3.79 1.62 4.25
C ILE A 32 3.18 2.95 4.67
N ARG A 33 3.57 3.46 5.84
CA ARG A 33 3.08 4.75 6.32
C ARG A 33 3.82 5.90 5.65
N ARG A 34 3.17 7.07 5.59
CA ARG A 34 3.86 8.31 5.23
C ARG A 34 5.10 8.54 6.09
N ASN A 35 6.06 9.26 5.53
CA ASN A 35 7.38 9.56 6.08
C ASN A 35 8.24 8.33 6.41
N THR A 36 7.91 7.15 5.87
CA THR A 36 8.79 5.97 5.96
C THR A 36 10.02 6.19 5.07
N ASN A 37 11.22 5.94 5.58
CA ASN A 37 12.45 6.03 4.80
C ASN A 37 12.47 4.96 3.70
N VAL A 38 12.91 5.34 2.51
CA VAL A 38 13.09 4.46 1.36
C VAL A 38 14.60 4.18 1.19
N PRO A 39 15.03 2.94 0.88
CA PRO A 39 14.22 1.75 0.59
C PRO A 39 13.54 1.15 1.83
N THR A 40 12.34 0.62 1.64
CA THR A 40 11.58 -0.07 2.69
C THR A 40 10.88 -1.30 2.13
N GLN A 41 10.74 -2.31 2.98
CA GLN A 41 10.02 -3.54 2.71
C GLN A 41 9.10 -3.79 3.89
N THR A 42 7.82 -4.01 3.61
CA THR A 42 6.83 -4.36 4.62
C THR A 42 6.06 -5.60 4.18
N GLU A 43 5.93 -6.54 5.10
CA GLU A 43 5.17 -7.76 4.93
C GLU A 43 4.06 -7.78 5.98
N LEU A 44 2.81 -7.88 5.53
CA LEU A 44 1.69 -8.10 6.42
C LEU A 44 0.83 -9.22 5.87
N CYS A 45 0.54 -10.20 6.74
CA CYS A 45 -0.51 -11.16 6.48
C CYS A 45 -1.85 -10.44 6.72
N THR A 46 -2.66 -10.32 5.68
CA THR A 46 -4.00 -9.74 5.79
C THR A 46 -5.02 -10.84 5.62
N ILE A 47 -5.96 -10.86 6.56
CA ILE A 47 -7.08 -11.77 6.53
C ILE A 47 -8.13 -11.18 5.59
N PHE A 48 -8.30 -11.76 4.41
CA PHE A 48 -9.35 -11.42 3.47
C PHE A 48 -10.56 -12.30 3.72
N THR A 49 -11.74 -11.71 3.72
CA THR A 49 -12.98 -12.49 3.67
C THR A 49 -13.40 -12.62 2.23
N ASN A 50 -13.69 -13.84 1.79
CA ASN A 50 -14.14 -14.08 0.44
C ASN A 50 -15.52 -13.42 0.21
N ALA A 51 -15.64 -12.59 -0.83
CA ALA A 51 -16.90 -11.87 -1.11
C ALA A 51 -17.96 -12.78 -1.74
N TYR A 52 -17.56 -13.82 -2.48
CA TYR A 52 -18.46 -14.70 -3.22
C TYR A 52 -18.08 -16.19 -3.10
N ALA A 53 -19.07 -17.08 -3.08
CA ALA A 53 -18.81 -18.52 -3.12
C ALA A 53 -18.05 -18.90 -4.40
N TYR A 54 -17.07 -19.81 -4.30
CA TYR A 54 -16.29 -20.29 -5.44
C TYR A 54 -15.48 -19.20 -6.17
N GLN A 55 -15.15 -18.10 -5.50
CA GLN A 55 -14.24 -17.10 -6.06
C GLN A 55 -12.86 -17.73 -6.29
N THR A 56 -12.46 -17.85 -7.55
CA THR A 56 -11.17 -18.45 -7.97
C THR A 56 -10.04 -17.45 -8.09
N THR A 57 -10.37 -16.15 -8.12
CA THR A 57 -9.44 -15.05 -8.36
C THR A 57 -9.74 -13.89 -7.42
N ALA A 58 -8.73 -13.37 -6.72
CA ALA A 58 -8.84 -12.13 -5.93
C ALA A 58 -8.34 -10.96 -6.77
N ILE A 59 -9.02 -9.81 -6.68
CA ILE A 59 -8.54 -8.56 -7.28
C ILE A 59 -7.97 -7.71 -6.15
N ILE A 60 -6.70 -7.38 -6.24
CA ILE A 60 -5.99 -6.55 -5.26
C ILE A 60 -5.81 -5.17 -5.87
N ARG A 61 -6.43 -4.17 -5.25
CA ARG A 61 -6.33 -2.77 -5.67
C ARG A 61 -5.42 -2.01 -4.73
N ILE A 62 -4.58 -1.15 -5.32
CA ILE A 62 -3.51 -0.43 -4.62
C ILE A 62 -3.80 1.05 -4.65
N TYR A 63 -3.63 1.67 -3.49
CA TYR A 63 -3.96 3.07 -3.25
C TYR A 63 -2.84 3.80 -2.51
N GLU A 64 -2.76 5.09 -2.75
CA GLU A 64 -1.93 6.06 -2.04
C GLU A 64 -2.81 7.14 -1.40
N GLY A 65 -2.66 7.37 -0.11
CA GLY A 65 -3.44 8.37 0.61
C GLY A 65 -3.55 8.10 2.11
N GLU A 66 -4.30 8.96 2.79
CA GLU A 66 -4.43 8.95 4.26
C GLU A 66 -5.89 8.77 4.71
N HIS A 67 -6.84 8.75 3.79
CA HIS A 67 -8.24 8.54 4.12
C HIS A 67 -8.51 7.07 4.43
N THR A 68 -9.43 6.83 5.36
CA THR A 68 -9.88 5.49 5.72
C THR A 68 -10.62 4.80 4.58
N LEU A 69 -11.33 5.55 3.74
CA LEU A 69 -12.06 5.03 2.58
C LEU A 69 -11.27 5.21 1.29
N THR A 70 -11.10 4.13 0.53
CA THR A 70 -10.30 4.08 -0.71
C THR A 70 -10.80 5.03 -1.80
N LYS A 71 -12.11 5.30 -1.83
CA LYS A 71 -12.72 6.27 -2.76
C LYS A 71 -12.18 7.71 -2.65
N TYR A 72 -11.56 8.07 -1.53
CA TYR A 72 -10.96 9.39 -1.32
C TYR A 72 -9.44 9.38 -1.45
N ASN A 73 -8.84 8.22 -1.74
CA ASN A 73 -7.42 8.06 -1.96
C ASN A 73 -7.11 7.96 -3.46
N THR A 74 -5.83 8.07 -3.80
CA THR A 74 -5.35 7.97 -5.18
C THR A 74 -5.20 6.50 -5.57
N PHE A 75 -5.90 6.07 -6.62
CA PHE A 75 -5.72 4.74 -7.17
C PHE A 75 -4.40 4.64 -7.94
N LEU A 76 -3.56 3.68 -7.58
CA LEU A 76 -2.27 3.42 -8.23
C LEU A 76 -2.38 2.34 -9.31
N GLY A 77 -3.21 1.33 -9.08
CA GLY A 77 -3.35 0.19 -9.97
C GLY A 77 -4.06 -0.98 -9.30
N GLU A 78 -4.27 -2.04 -10.06
CA GLU A 78 -4.81 -3.31 -9.56
C GLU A 78 -4.18 -4.49 -10.27
N PHE A 79 -4.19 -5.65 -9.60
CA PHE A 79 -3.79 -6.92 -10.20
C PHE A 79 -4.64 -8.06 -9.67
N SER A 80 -4.75 -9.12 -10.46
CA SER A 80 -5.48 -10.33 -10.09
C SER A 80 -4.54 -11.39 -9.54
N LEU A 81 -4.91 -11.99 -8.41
CA LEU A 81 -4.32 -13.21 -7.84
C LEU A 81 -5.21 -14.41 -8.20
N PRO A 82 -4.89 -15.16 -9.27
CA PRO A 82 -5.62 -16.37 -9.64
C PRO A 82 -5.20 -17.55 -8.76
N GLY A 83 -5.99 -18.63 -8.78
CA GLY A 83 -5.62 -19.88 -8.12
C GLY A 83 -5.88 -19.88 -6.61
N LEU A 84 -6.86 -19.10 -6.16
CA LEU A 84 -7.33 -19.18 -4.77
C LEU A 84 -7.80 -20.60 -4.47
N SER A 85 -7.55 -21.08 -3.25
CA SER A 85 -8.14 -22.32 -2.78
C SER A 85 -9.66 -22.25 -2.92
N ASN A 86 -10.27 -23.30 -3.48
CA ASN A 86 -11.70 -23.31 -3.70
C ASN A 86 -12.43 -23.27 -2.35
N ASN A 87 -12.98 -22.11 -2.03
CA ASN A 87 -13.62 -21.88 -0.74
C ASN A 87 -15.11 -21.58 -0.94
N PHE A 88 -15.92 -22.24 -0.13
CA PHE A 88 -17.33 -21.86 0.04
C PHE A 88 -17.40 -20.41 0.54
N ALA A 89 -18.49 -19.69 0.22
CA ALA A 89 -18.71 -18.36 0.79
C ALA A 89 -18.59 -18.39 2.33
N SER A 90 -18.07 -17.31 2.92
CA SER A 90 -17.83 -17.16 4.36
C SER A 90 -16.60 -17.87 4.94
N GLN A 91 -15.79 -18.57 4.14
CA GLN A 91 -14.45 -18.96 4.60
C GLN A 91 -13.46 -17.81 4.50
N THR A 92 -12.64 -17.70 5.54
CA THR A 92 -11.52 -16.77 5.63
C THR A 92 -10.39 -17.20 4.70
N LEU A 93 -9.91 -16.27 3.87
CA LEU A 93 -8.73 -16.40 3.02
C LEU A 93 -7.58 -15.61 3.64
N GLU A 94 -6.47 -16.27 3.93
CA GLU A 94 -5.26 -15.58 4.39
C GLU A 94 -4.36 -15.30 3.19
N ILE A 95 -4.19 -14.02 2.85
CA ILE A 95 -3.32 -13.58 1.77
C ILE A 95 -2.18 -12.77 2.39
N GLY A 96 -0.96 -13.28 2.28
CA GLY A 96 0.26 -12.57 2.60
C GLY A 96 0.56 -11.55 1.52
N ILE A 97 0.67 -10.28 1.90
CA ILE A 97 1.06 -9.21 0.98
C ILE A 97 2.39 -8.62 1.44
N ARG A 98 3.32 -8.53 0.49
CA ARG A 98 4.62 -7.89 0.65
C ARG A 98 4.68 -6.68 -0.26
N MET A 99 5.01 -5.52 0.28
CA MET A 99 5.25 -4.30 -0.47
C MET A 99 6.69 -3.85 -0.28
N ASP A 100 7.39 -3.66 -1.39
CA ASP A 100 8.78 -3.24 -1.44
C ASP A 100 8.88 -1.95 -2.23
N VAL A 101 9.40 -0.89 -1.62
CA VAL A 101 9.71 0.37 -2.31
C VAL A 101 11.21 0.53 -2.38
N ASP A 102 11.74 0.66 -3.59
CA ASP A 102 13.18 0.88 -3.79
C ASP A 102 13.55 2.37 -3.83
N LYS A 103 14.86 2.63 -3.75
CA LYS A 103 15.44 3.98 -3.81
C LYS A 103 15.16 4.75 -5.10
N TYR A 104 14.68 4.08 -6.15
CA TYR A 104 14.29 4.71 -7.41
C TYR A 104 12.80 5.03 -7.46
N GLY A 105 12.05 4.72 -6.38
CA GLY A 105 10.61 4.88 -6.34
C GLY A 105 9.87 3.83 -7.16
N ILE A 106 10.43 2.62 -7.33
CA ILE A 106 9.69 1.49 -7.87
C ILE A 106 9.04 0.74 -6.71
N LEU A 107 7.71 0.65 -6.76
CA LEU A 107 6.90 -0.12 -5.83
C LEU A 107 6.66 -1.50 -6.42
N ARG A 108 7.10 -2.54 -5.71
CA ARG A 108 6.83 -3.95 -6.01
C ARG A 108 5.89 -4.49 -4.96
N ILE A 109 4.90 -5.25 -5.40
CA ILE A 109 3.88 -5.84 -4.54
C ILE A 109 3.79 -7.30 -4.90
N ASN A 110 3.92 -8.16 -3.90
CA ASN A 110 3.79 -9.60 -4.05
C ASN A 110 2.64 -10.05 -3.14
N ALA A 111 1.71 -10.79 -3.71
CA ALA A 111 0.61 -11.42 -2.98
C ALA A 111 0.76 -12.93 -3.06
N GLU A 112 0.55 -13.60 -1.93
CA GLU A 112 0.60 -15.05 -1.79
C GLU A 112 -0.60 -15.51 -0.96
N GLU A 113 -1.39 -16.43 -1.50
CA GLU A 113 -2.45 -17.10 -0.75
C GLU A 113 -1.83 -18.26 0.04
N MET A 114 -2.00 -18.27 1.36
CA MET A 114 -1.24 -19.13 2.28
C MET A 114 -1.61 -20.62 2.22
N ARG A 115 -2.78 -20.98 1.66
CA ARG A 115 -3.31 -22.36 1.63
C ARG A 115 -3.03 -23.05 0.29
N SER A 116 -3.28 -22.40 -0.83
CA SER A 116 -3.03 -22.87 -2.19
C SER A 116 -1.59 -22.59 -2.64
N GLY A 117 -0.90 -21.64 -2.00
CA GLY A 117 0.44 -21.19 -2.41
C GLY A 117 0.43 -20.41 -3.73
N ALA A 118 -0.75 -19.96 -4.18
CA ALA A 118 -0.88 -19.14 -5.38
C ALA A 118 -0.22 -17.78 -5.16
N LYS A 119 0.50 -17.30 -6.17
CA LYS A 119 1.29 -16.06 -6.10
C LYS A 119 0.99 -15.18 -7.29
N ALA A 120 0.95 -13.87 -7.04
CA ALA A 120 0.90 -12.85 -8.07
C ALA A 120 1.75 -11.66 -7.64
N SER A 121 2.31 -10.96 -8.61
CA SER A 121 3.09 -9.76 -8.35
C SER A 121 2.68 -8.62 -9.26
N PHE A 122 2.89 -7.41 -8.76
CA PHE A 122 2.62 -6.16 -9.44
C PHE A 122 3.79 -5.22 -9.22
N THR A 123 4.17 -4.46 -10.25
CA THR A 123 5.26 -3.50 -10.16
C THR A 123 4.83 -2.22 -10.85
N ILE A 124 5.01 -1.10 -10.15
CA ILE A 124 4.69 0.23 -10.65
C ILE A 124 5.86 1.17 -10.40
N ASP A 125 6.12 2.02 -11.40
CA ASP A 125 7.02 3.16 -11.26
C ASP A 125 6.29 4.30 -10.53
N TRP A 126 6.38 4.30 -9.20
CA TRP A 126 5.77 5.28 -8.30
C TRP A 126 6.49 6.64 -8.38
N SER A 127 7.76 6.67 -8.81
CA SER A 127 8.56 7.90 -8.94
C SER A 127 7.98 8.93 -9.92
N ARG A 128 7.18 8.48 -10.89
CA ARG A 128 6.55 9.34 -11.91
C ARG A 128 5.26 10.00 -11.41
N GLN A 129 4.72 9.56 -10.27
CA GLN A 129 3.57 10.23 -9.71
C GLN A 129 4.00 11.59 -9.17
N LYS A 130 3.21 12.60 -9.58
CA LYS A 130 3.42 14.03 -9.36
C LYS A 130 3.90 14.26 -7.93
N LYS A 131 5.18 14.63 -7.74
CA LYS A 131 5.69 15.08 -6.44
C LYS A 131 4.79 16.23 -6.00
N PHE A 132 3.96 16.02 -4.98
CA PHE A 132 3.13 17.08 -4.46
C PHE A 132 4.05 18.23 -4.08
N THR A 133 3.76 19.41 -4.58
CA THR A 133 4.46 20.59 -4.06
C THR A 133 4.11 20.73 -2.58
N ARG A 134 5.02 21.30 -1.78
CA ARG A 134 4.84 21.46 -0.33
C ARG A 134 3.49 22.13 0.02
N ASP A 135 2.99 22.98 -0.86
CA ASP A 135 1.75 23.72 -0.67
C ASP A 135 0.50 22.88 -1.00
N GLU A 136 0.54 22.01 -2.03
CA GLU A 136 -0.54 21.04 -2.32
C GLU A 136 -0.66 20.00 -1.20
N PHE A 137 0.46 19.52 -0.67
CA PHE A 137 0.48 18.56 0.45
C PHE A 137 -0.19 19.10 1.72
N ARG A 138 0.03 20.38 2.04
CA ARG A 138 -0.59 21.05 3.18
C ARG A 138 -2.10 21.17 3.06
N GLN A 139 -2.60 21.49 1.86
CA GLN A 139 -4.04 21.56 1.61
C GLN A 139 -4.71 20.18 1.76
N HIS A 140 -4.04 19.12 1.32
CA HIS A 140 -4.57 17.76 1.45
C HIS A 140 -4.65 17.30 2.91
N ILE A 141 -3.60 17.53 3.72
CA ILE A 141 -3.63 17.20 5.16
C ILE A 141 -4.66 18.03 5.91
N GLN A 142 -4.83 19.30 5.56
CA GLN A 142 -5.81 20.17 6.20
C GLN A 142 -7.25 19.73 5.91
N TYR A 143 -7.52 19.19 4.72
CA TYR A 143 -8.80 18.57 4.38
C TYR A 143 -9.06 17.31 5.19
N VAL A 144 -8.07 16.42 5.33
CA VAL A 144 -8.21 15.18 6.13
C VAL A 144 -8.57 15.46 7.60
N HIS A 145 -7.96 16.48 8.23
CA HIS A 145 -8.24 16.84 9.62
C HIS A 145 -9.63 17.48 9.83
N SER A 146 -10.29 17.89 8.76
CA SER A 146 -11.66 18.45 8.81
C SER A 146 -12.76 17.40 8.62
N ASP A 147 -12.40 16.14 8.35
CA ASP A 147 -13.36 15.03 8.22
C ASP A 147 -13.76 14.51 9.61
N PRO A 148 -15.04 14.63 10.02
CA PRO A 148 -15.51 14.17 11.32
C PRO A 148 -15.40 12.64 11.53
N ASN A 149 -15.04 11.87 10.50
CA ASN A 149 -14.86 10.41 10.59
C ASN A 149 -13.41 9.97 10.82
N PHE A 150 -12.46 10.91 10.98
CA PHE A 150 -11.05 10.59 11.22
C PHE A 150 -10.80 10.25 12.71
N THR A 151 -10.97 8.99 13.09
CA THR A 151 -10.46 8.49 14.38
C THR A 151 -9.01 8.04 14.26
N ALA A 152 -8.08 8.89 14.67
CA ALA A 152 -6.70 8.49 14.95
C ALA A 152 -6.69 7.62 16.21
N LYS A 153 -6.48 6.30 16.06
CA LYS A 153 -6.12 5.48 17.22
C LYS A 153 -4.63 5.65 17.51
N SER A 154 -4.36 6.20 18.68
CA SER A 154 -3.06 6.35 19.36
C SER A 154 -2.33 5.03 19.53
#